data_AF-G5G976-F1
#
_entry.id   AF-G5G976-F1
#
_cell.length_a   1.000
_cell.length_b   1.000
_cell.length_c   1.000
_cell.angle_alpha   90.00
_cell.angle_beta   90.00
_cell.angle_gamma   90.00
#
_symmetry.space_group_name_H-M   'P 1'
#
loop_
_entity.id
_entity.type
_entity.pdbx_description
1 polymer ?
#
loop_
_entity_poly.entity_id
_entity_poly.type
_entity_poly.pdbx_seq_one_letter_code
_entity_poly.pdbx_strand_id
1 'polypeptide(L)'
;MDSFDYNDGYNRSLFYKQNGPKEEKIEETNPSIGDSYATPARDTTFSICKALAIICVVLSHAGGPSWLLNIVFQFHVPVFLICAGYFFKTKYLNDEKTYIANRIKGLYFPFVRWSIFFLVFHNFLFYLGILNEQYGNASGGVTHPYNFTQFSQRLWSIVFNMSGYDEFLAGAFWFFRALFIGSIAFLLLYKICVWFFVKNGKEASKFFIGGIILGISLLMATWLILGNLKITGISQGGYREVMVVCFMAIGYIFRQAIDKAWLDKIQKERFGIILKICLPAFLLLILGSIFFPSSMTYRPDFLGFLSLPFTGLAGFLLLYYFSIWLRKKEHILKRILIYLGENTLYVFAFHLLAFKLVGILKVISLNLPWEMIGGHPVVIEGAGHDFFWLIYLLVGIFGPLVWIWTYRKLESYFGFTLSYSNLLNQKIINVVFSTTFKVLYFITLRSWRFLCTLYMGVWLFFSNLVQGVKDIIKASSPEDE
;
A
#
# COMPACT_ATOMS: atom_id res chain seq x y z
N MET A 1 -9.44 47.74 -23.62
CA MET A 1 -9.36 49.08 -23.03
C MET A 1 -10.21 49.06 -21.78
N ASP A 2 -9.51 48.82 -20.69
CA ASP A 2 -9.67 49.34 -19.34
C ASP A 2 -11.08 49.39 -18.72
N SER A 3 -11.27 48.60 -17.66
CA SER A 3 -11.19 49.18 -16.31
C SER A 3 -11.48 48.17 -15.18
N PHE A 4 -10.75 48.40 -14.08
CA PHE A 4 -11.04 48.11 -12.68
C PHE A 4 -10.26 47.01 -11.96
N ASP A 5 -9.43 47.54 -11.05
CA ASP A 5 -8.63 46.95 -9.98
C ASP A 5 -9.33 45.88 -9.17
N TYR A 6 -8.61 44.78 -8.90
CA TYR A 6 -8.91 43.85 -7.83
C TYR A 6 -7.71 43.81 -6.86
N ASN A 7 -7.95 44.36 -5.69
CA ASN A 7 -7.03 44.41 -4.56
C ASN A 7 -6.99 43.01 -3.91
N ASP A 8 -5.91 42.25 -4.09
CA ASP A 8 -5.74 40.92 -3.48
C ASP A 8 -4.40 40.86 -2.74
N GLY A 9 -4.47 40.92 -1.42
CA GLY A 9 -3.30 40.89 -0.55
C GLY A 9 -3.71 40.76 0.90
N TYR A 10 -3.82 39.53 1.40
CA TYR A 10 -3.30 39.07 2.71
C TYR A 10 -3.91 37.69 3.07
N ASN A 11 -3.07 36.65 3.03
CA ASN A 11 -2.95 35.60 4.07
C ASN A 11 -2.29 34.34 3.52
N ARG A 12 -0.95 34.36 3.52
CA ARG A 12 -0.13 33.16 3.63
C ARG A 12 0.69 33.29 4.91
N SER A 13 0.88 32.14 5.57
CA SER A 13 1.76 31.89 6.72
C SER A 13 1.15 32.20 8.10
N LEU A 14 0.77 31.13 8.82
CA LEU A 14 0.78 31.05 10.28
C LEU A 14 0.52 29.59 10.71
N PHE A 15 1.57 28.77 10.68
CA PHE A 15 1.63 27.52 11.45
C PHE A 15 3.09 27.28 11.82
N TYR A 16 3.55 27.91 12.90
CA TYR A 16 4.58 27.45 13.84
C TYR A 16 4.69 28.54 14.93
N LYS A 17 4.26 28.25 16.17
CA LYS A 17 4.62 29.04 17.35
C LYS A 17 5.28 28.11 18.35
N GLN A 18 6.60 28.22 18.45
CA GLN A 18 7.37 27.91 19.65
C GLN A 18 7.30 29.13 20.57
N ASN A 19 7.04 28.95 21.86
CA ASN A 19 7.27 29.99 22.87
C ASN A 19 8.07 29.38 24.03
N GLY A 20 9.22 29.97 24.29
CA GLY A 20 9.96 29.96 25.55
C GLY A 20 10.25 31.41 25.97
N PRO A 21 10.61 31.67 27.23
CA PRO A 21 9.81 32.52 28.12
C PRO A 21 10.34 33.96 28.27
N LYS A 22 9.46 34.86 28.70
CA LYS A 22 9.84 36.07 29.44
C LYS A 22 8.83 36.32 30.57
N GLU A 23 9.40 36.51 31.75
CA GLU A 23 8.73 36.86 33.00
C GLU A 23 8.10 38.25 32.92
N GLU A 24 6.89 38.39 33.44
CA GLU A 24 6.47 39.58 34.19
C GLU A 24 5.30 39.22 35.11
N LYS A 25 5.49 39.46 36.41
CA LYS A 25 4.52 39.23 37.49
C LYS A 25 3.45 40.32 37.45
N ILE A 26 2.18 39.93 37.38
CA ILE A 26 1.07 40.69 38.00
C ILE A 26 0.11 39.68 38.63
N GLU A 27 -0.14 39.86 39.92
CA GLU A 27 -0.97 39.05 40.81
C GLU A 27 -2.48 39.30 40.62
N GLU A 28 -3.23 38.22 40.90
CA GLU A 28 -4.63 38.16 41.36
C GLU A 28 -5.79 38.60 40.44
N THR A 29 -6.54 37.62 39.93
CA THR A 29 -7.84 37.20 40.54
C THR A 29 -8.42 36.03 39.76
N ASN A 30 -8.90 35.02 40.47
CA ASN A 30 -9.33 33.73 39.95
C ASN A 30 -10.85 33.75 39.68
N PRO A 31 -11.31 33.50 38.45
CA PRO A 31 -12.57 32.80 38.26
C PRO A 31 -12.38 31.54 37.43
N SER A 32 -12.94 30.44 37.95
CA SER A 32 -13.03 29.13 37.33
C SER A 32 -13.60 29.18 35.91
N ILE A 33 -12.77 28.88 34.92
CA ILE A 33 -13.21 28.68 33.53
C ILE A 33 -13.22 27.17 33.27
N GLY A 34 -14.37 26.57 33.55
CA GLY A 34 -14.85 25.45 32.75
C GLY A 34 -15.07 25.90 31.30
N ASP A 35 -15.03 24.94 30.40
CA ASP A 35 -15.38 25.05 28.98
C ASP A 35 -14.34 25.72 28.07
N SER A 36 -13.13 25.17 28.05
CA SER A 36 -12.26 25.30 26.87
C SER A 36 -12.78 24.37 25.75
N TYR A 37 -13.38 24.97 24.72
CA TYR A 37 -13.63 24.43 23.37
C TYR A 37 -13.10 23.02 23.10
N ALA A 38 -13.86 22.00 23.52
CA ALA A 38 -13.61 20.64 23.08
C ALA A 38 -13.84 20.60 21.56
N THR A 39 -12.75 20.58 20.79
CA THR A 39 -12.81 20.17 19.38
C THR A 39 -13.65 18.89 19.30
N PRO A 40 -14.70 18.83 18.48
CA PRO A 40 -15.61 17.69 18.47
C PRO A 40 -14.79 16.41 18.30
N ALA A 41 -14.90 15.52 19.30
CA ALA A 41 -14.15 14.27 19.32
C ALA A 41 -14.39 13.51 18.01
N ARG A 42 -13.33 13.32 17.23
CA ARG A 42 -13.38 12.62 15.95
C ARG A 42 -13.99 11.22 16.16
N ASP A 43 -15.00 10.88 15.37
CA ASP A 43 -15.60 9.54 15.45
C ASP A 43 -14.57 8.46 15.07
N THR A 44 -14.18 7.66 16.06
CA THR A 44 -13.16 6.62 15.92
C THR A 44 -13.70 5.32 15.32
N THR A 45 -15.01 5.24 15.03
CA THR A 45 -15.67 4.02 14.50
C THR A 45 -14.98 3.53 13.23
N PHE A 46 -14.74 4.41 12.26
CA PHE A 46 -14.08 4.03 11.02
C PHE A 46 -12.58 3.73 11.18
N SER A 47 -11.91 4.29 12.19
CA SER A 47 -10.54 3.88 12.52
C SER A 47 -10.54 2.43 13.01
N ILE A 48 -11.43 2.07 13.93
CA ILE A 48 -11.58 0.69 14.42
C ILE A 48 -11.99 -0.26 13.27
N CYS A 49 -12.93 0.15 12.42
CA CYS A 49 -13.38 -0.67 11.28
C CYS A 49 -12.23 -0.99 10.31
N LYS A 50 -11.44 0.02 9.95
CA LYS A 50 -10.23 -0.16 9.15
C LYS A 50 -9.18 -1.02 9.85
N ALA A 51 -9.07 -0.94 11.17
CA ALA A 51 -8.17 -1.77 11.96
C ALA A 51 -8.55 -3.25 11.88
N LEU A 52 -9.83 -3.56 12.07
CA LEU A 52 -10.33 -4.93 11.92
C LEU A 52 -10.14 -5.44 10.49
N ALA A 53 -10.41 -4.59 9.49
CA ALA A 53 -10.21 -4.93 8.09
C ALA A 53 -8.73 -5.22 7.77
N ILE A 54 -7.77 -4.44 8.29
CA ILE A 54 -6.34 -4.70 8.04
C ILE A 54 -5.87 -5.97 8.75
N ILE A 55 -6.41 -6.30 9.93
CA ILE A 55 -6.15 -7.59 10.59
C ILE A 55 -6.60 -8.73 9.66
N CYS A 56 -7.78 -8.61 9.05
CA CYS A 56 -8.28 -9.61 8.10
C CYS A 56 -7.42 -9.71 6.83
N VAL A 57 -6.85 -8.61 6.33
CA VAL A 57 -5.88 -8.62 5.20
C VAL A 57 -4.62 -9.41 5.57
N VAL A 58 -4.06 -9.18 6.76
CA VAL A 58 -2.87 -9.90 7.20
C VAL A 58 -3.21 -11.38 7.41
N LEU A 59 -4.35 -11.66 8.04
CA LEU A 59 -4.84 -13.02 8.26
C LEU A 59 -5.02 -13.79 6.95
N SER A 60 -5.53 -13.16 5.89
CA SER A 60 -5.74 -13.82 4.59
C SER A 60 -4.43 -14.29 3.94
N HIS A 61 -3.29 -13.73 4.34
CA HIS A 61 -1.97 -14.11 3.83
C HIS A 61 -1.14 -14.93 4.83
N ALA A 62 -1.59 -15.11 6.07
CA ALA A 62 -0.79 -15.71 7.14
C ALA A 62 -0.64 -17.25 7.04
N GLY A 63 -1.23 -17.89 6.03
CA GLY A 63 -1.19 -19.36 5.87
C GLY A 63 -2.04 -20.12 6.88
N GLY A 64 -3.15 -19.53 7.32
CA GLY A 64 -4.10 -20.19 8.24
C GLY A 64 -5.02 -21.21 7.55
N PRO A 65 -5.96 -21.82 8.30
CA PRO A 65 -6.88 -22.84 7.77
C PRO A 65 -7.77 -22.31 6.64
N SER A 66 -7.98 -23.11 5.59
CA SER A 66 -8.69 -22.70 4.37
C SER A 66 -10.11 -22.18 4.63
N TRP A 67 -10.86 -22.77 5.57
CA TRP A 67 -12.21 -22.33 5.92
C TRP A 67 -12.22 -20.86 6.41
N LEU A 68 -11.20 -20.48 7.19
CA LEU A 68 -11.07 -19.13 7.73
C LEU A 68 -10.65 -18.16 6.64
N LEU A 69 -9.67 -18.56 5.82
CA LEU A 69 -9.17 -17.75 4.70
C LEU A 69 -10.29 -17.45 3.69
N ASN A 70 -11.09 -18.45 3.33
CA ASN A 70 -12.21 -18.31 2.39
C ASN A 70 -13.27 -17.31 2.87
N ILE A 71 -13.50 -17.21 4.18
CA ILE A 71 -14.40 -16.20 4.76
C ILE A 71 -13.80 -14.81 4.62
N VAL A 72 -12.55 -14.61 5.07
CA VAL A 72 -11.95 -13.27 5.07
C VAL A 72 -11.71 -12.73 3.67
N PHE A 73 -11.37 -13.58 2.70
CA PHE A 73 -11.07 -13.18 1.31
C PHE A 73 -12.22 -12.43 0.63
N GLN A 74 -13.45 -12.69 1.05
CA GLN A 74 -14.66 -12.09 0.47
C GLN A 74 -14.84 -10.60 0.78
N PHE A 75 -14.31 -10.09 1.90
CA PHE A 75 -14.68 -8.75 2.37
C PHE A 75 -13.53 -7.86 2.86
N HIS A 76 -12.39 -8.41 3.27
CA HIS A 76 -11.30 -7.63 3.91
C HIS A 76 -10.83 -6.43 3.07
N VAL A 77 -10.63 -6.58 1.75
CA VAL A 77 -10.33 -5.45 0.85
C VAL A 77 -11.55 -4.58 0.54
N PRO A 78 -12.73 -5.13 0.13
CA PRO A 78 -13.95 -4.36 -0.08
C PRO A 78 -14.28 -3.35 1.02
N VAL A 79 -14.05 -3.68 2.29
CA VAL A 79 -14.25 -2.77 3.43
C VAL A 79 -13.50 -1.45 3.26
N PHE A 80 -12.24 -1.47 2.81
CA PHE A 80 -11.46 -0.25 2.58
C PHE A 80 -12.02 0.58 1.42
N LEU A 81 -12.51 -0.08 0.38
CA LEU A 81 -13.07 0.55 -0.81
C LEU A 81 -14.42 1.22 -0.50
N ILE A 82 -15.26 0.55 0.29
CA ILE A 82 -16.50 1.11 0.83
C ILE A 82 -16.19 2.32 1.73
N CYS A 83 -15.19 2.23 2.61
CA CYS A 83 -14.74 3.37 3.40
C CYS A 83 -14.30 4.54 2.51
N ALA A 84 -13.57 4.29 1.41
CA ALA A 84 -13.14 5.33 0.48
C ALA A 84 -14.33 6.06 -0.18
N GLY A 85 -15.40 5.32 -0.52
CA GLY A 85 -16.66 5.86 -1.00
C GLY A 85 -17.43 6.67 0.04
N TYR A 86 -17.52 6.14 1.26
CA TYR A 86 -18.17 6.81 2.39
C TYR A 86 -17.56 8.20 2.67
N PHE A 87 -16.23 8.31 2.61
CA PHE A 87 -15.53 9.58 2.84
C PHE A 87 -15.46 10.50 1.61
N PHE A 88 -16.01 10.10 0.47
CA PHE A 88 -16.08 10.97 -0.70
C PHE A 88 -16.98 12.18 -0.41
N LYS A 89 -16.51 13.40 -0.72
CA LYS A 89 -17.25 14.64 -0.48
C LYS A 89 -17.57 15.30 -1.81
N THR A 90 -18.82 15.71 -2.01
CA THR A 90 -19.28 16.39 -3.23
C THR A 90 -18.57 17.72 -3.48
N LYS A 91 -17.94 18.34 -2.47
CA LYS A 91 -17.11 19.54 -2.66
C LYS A 91 -15.98 19.35 -3.67
N TYR A 92 -15.49 18.11 -3.84
CA TYR A 92 -14.42 17.80 -4.79
C TYR A 92 -14.86 17.87 -6.26
N LEU A 93 -16.16 18.03 -6.53
CA LEU A 93 -16.65 18.26 -7.89
C LEU A 93 -16.21 19.62 -8.44
N ASN A 94 -15.97 20.58 -7.55
CA ASN A 94 -15.51 21.94 -7.84
C ASN A 94 -14.03 22.17 -7.42
N ASP A 95 -13.39 21.14 -6.85
CA ASP A 95 -12.01 21.18 -6.35
C ASP A 95 -11.28 19.88 -6.71
N GLU A 96 -11.31 19.55 -8.02
CA GLU A 96 -10.68 18.34 -8.55
C GLU A 96 -9.17 18.33 -8.34
N LYS A 97 -8.51 19.49 -8.43
CA LYS A 97 -7.04 19.60 -8.31
C LYS A 97 -6.60 19.13 -6.95
N THR A 98 -7.27 19.57 -5.88
CA THR A 98 -6.95 19.14 -4.51
C THR A 98 -7.28 17.67 -4.31
N TYR A 99 -8.38 17.17 -4.87
CA TYR A 99 -8.72 15.75 -4.78
C TYR A 99 -7.65 14.87 -5.44
N ILE A 100 -7.27 15.17 -6.68
CA ILE A 100 -6.24 14.43 -7.42
C ILE A 100 -4.89 14.55 -6.72
N ALA A 101 -4.49 15.74 -6.28
CA ALA A 101 -3.25 15.94 -5.54
C ALA A 101 -3.19 15.10 -4.25
N ASN A 102 -4.30 14.99 -3.52
CA ASN A 102 -4.39 14.15 -2.32
C ASN A 102 -4.28 12.66 -2.67
N ARG A 103 -4.85 12.21 -3.80
CA ARG A 103 -4.71 10.82 -4.28
C ARG A 103 -3.28 10.51 -4.73
N ILE A 104 -2.61 11.44 -5.42
CA ILE A 104 -1.21 11.29 -5.82
C ILE A 104 -0.33 11.18 -4.57
N LYS A 105 -0.48 12.10 -3.61
CA LYS A 105 0.31 12.11 -2.37
C LYS A 105 0.04 10.89 -1.50
N GLY A 106 -1.21 10.44 -1.41
CA GLY A 106 -1.61 9.36 -0.51
C GLY A 106 -1.48 7.95 -1.09
N LEU A 107 -1.44 7.79 -2.42
CA LEU A 107 -1.44 6.47 -3.08
C LEU A 107 -0.29 6.32 -4.07
N TYR A 108 -0.15 7.23 -5.04
CA TYR A 108 0.87 7.12 -6.09
C TYR A 108 2.29 7.22 -5.53
N PHE A 109 2.60 8.25 -4.75
CA PHE A 109 3.96 8.40 -4.20
C PHE A 109 4.36 7.28 -3.24
N PRO A 110 3.51 6.84 -2.28
CA PRO A 110 3.82 5.67 -1.47
C PRO A 110 4.07 4.42 -2.32
N PHE A 111 3.24 4.17 -3.34
CA PHE A 111 3.44 3.05 -4.26
C PHE A 111 4.81 3.13 -4.96
N VAL A 112 5.14 4.26 -5.58
CA VAL A 112 6.39 4.42 -6.35
C VAL A 112 7.60 4.29 -5.43
N ARG A 113 7.58 4.98 -4.29
CA ARG A 113 8.67 4.97 -3.30
C ARG A 113 9.01 3.55 -2.87
N TRP A 114 8.01 2.77 -2.46
CA TRP A 114 8.25 1.43 -1.93
C TRP A 114 8.49 0.39 -3.02
N SER A 115 7.88 0.54 -4.19
CA SER A 115 8.17 -0.35 -5.33
C SER A 115 9.61 -0.17 -5.83
N ILE A 116 10.11 1.07 -5.91
CA ILE A 116 11.51 1.34 -6.26
C ILE A 116 12.45 0.78 -5.19
N PHE A 117 12.11 0.95 -3.91
CA PHE A 117 12.88 0.35 -2.81
C PHE A 117 13.02 -1.16 -3.01
N PHE A 118 11.92 -1.89 -3.20
CA PHE A 118 12.00 -3.34 -3.43
C PHE A 118 12.72 -3.70 -4.71
N LEU A 119 12.56 -2.92 -5.79
CA LEU A 119 13.26 -3.16 -7.05
C LEU A 119 14.79 -3.04 -6.90
N VAL A 120 15.27 -2.02 -6.19
CA VAL A 120 16.71 -1.81 -5.93
C VAL A 120 17.30 -2.95 -5.09
N PHE A 121 16.56 -3.41 -4.07
CA PHE A 121 17.00 -4.49 -3.21
C PHE A 121 16.72 -5.89 -3.76
N HIS A 122 15.98 -6.02 -4.88
CA HIS A 122 15.49 -7.30 -5.39
C HIS A 122 16.60 -8.34 -5.54
N ASN A 123 17.65 -8.05 -6.32
CA ASN A 123 18.76 -8.99 -6.51
C ASN A 123 19.55 -9.25 -5.22
N PHE A 124 19.64 -8.28 -4.32
CA PHE A 124 20.29 -8.47 -3.03
C PHE A 124 19.54 -9.50 -2.17
N LEU A 125 18.20 -9.51 -2.24
CA LEU A 125 17.36 -10.43 -1.48
C LEU A 125 17.48 -11.88 -1.95
N PHE A 126 17.98 -12.13 -3.18
CA PHE A 126 18.35 -13.48 -3.64
C PHE A 126 19.57 -14.02 -2.89
N TYR A 127 20.60 -13.19 -2.68
CA TYR A 127 21.77 -13.60 -1.90
C TYR A 127 21.44 -13.93 -0.44
N LEU A 128 20.36 -13.33 0.09
CA LEU A 128 19.87 -13.63 1.44
C LEU A 128 18.94 -14.85 1.51
N GLY A 129 18.53 -15.43 0.37
CA GLY A 129 17.54 -16.51 0.31
C GLY A 129 16.10 -16.07 0.59
N ILE A 130 15.85 -14.76 0.72
CA ILE A 130 14.51 -14.17 0.96
C ILE A 130 13.65 -14.21 -0.31
N LEU A 131 14.30 -14.21 -1.47
CA LEU A 131 13.77 -14.52 -2.78
C LEU A 131 14.63 -15.62 -3.39
N ASN A 132 14.06 -16.52 -4.18
CA ASN A 132 14.82 -17.52 -4.93
C ASN A 132 14.00 -18.13 -6.06
N GLU A 133 14.68 -18.97 -6.84
CA GLU A 133 14.15 -19.64 -8.03
C GLU A 133 13.66 -21.07 -7.75
N GLN A 134 13.77 -21.56 -6.51
CA GLN A 134 13.45 -22.95 -6.14
C GLN A 134 12.12 -23.05 -5.38
N TYR A 135 11.89 -22.18 -4.41
CA TYR A 135 10.72 -22.17 -3.54
C TYR A 135 9.86 -20.93 -3.85
N GLY A 136 8.65 -21.20 -4.33
CA GLY A 136 7.75 -20.20 -4.88
C GLY A 136 6.45 -20.02 -4.11
N ASN A 137 5.41 -19.66 -4.85
CA ASN A 137 4.03 -19.68 -4.37
C ASN A 137 3.41 -21.07 -4.48
N ALA A 138 2.22 -21.26 -3.92
CA ALA A 138 1.48 -22.53 -3.97
C ALA A 138 1.13 -23.01 -5.39
N SER A 139 1.23 -22.15 -6.41
CA SER A 139 1.04 -22.50 -7.83
C SER A 139 2.35 -22.83 -8.56
N GLY A 140 3.47 -22.91 -7.84
CA GLY A 140 4.79 -23.21 -8.41
C GLY A 140 5.47 -22.03 -9.10
N GLY A 141 4.90 -20.82 -9.06
CA GLY A 141 5.55 -19.62 -9.59
C GLY A 141 6.68 -19.18 -8.67
N VAL A 142 7.85 -18.85 -9.24
CA VAL A 142 9.05 -18.39 -8.54
C VAL A 142 9.48 -17.00 -9.01
N THR A 143 10.41 -16.38 -8.29
CA THR A 143 11.03 -15.09 -8.65
C THR A 143 12.40 -15.32 -9.26
N HIS A 144 12.87 -14.40 -10.11
CA HIS A 144 14.18 -14.49 -10.77
C HIS A 144 14.99 -13.19 -10.59
N PRO A 145 16.33 -13.26 -10.46
CA PRO A 145 17.17 -12.07 -10.46
C PRO A 145 16.97 -11.25 -11.74
N TYR A 146 17.01 -9.93 -11.61
CA TYR A 146 16.83 -9.03 -12.76
C TYR A 146 18.16 -8.61 -13.38
N ASN A 147 18.26 -8.71 -14.70
CA ASN A 147 19.30 -8.01 -15.45
C ASN A 147 18.94 -6.53 -15.62
N PHE A 148 19.87 -5.73 -16.16
CA PHE A 148 19.69 -4.28 -16.34
C PHE A 148 18.45 -3.92 -17.19
N THR A 149 18.17 -4.69 -18.23
CA THR A 149 17.00 -4.47 -19.10
C THR A 149 15.69 -4.72 -18.35
N GLN A 150 15.59 -5.84 -17.63
CA GLN A 150 14.42 -6.17 -16.81
C GLN A 150 14.22 -5.17 -15.68
N PHE A 151 15.31 -4.76 -15.02
CA PHE A 151 15.30 -3.70 -14.00
C PHE A 151 14.73 -2.40 -14.57
N SER A 152 15.24 -1.96 -15.73
CA SER A 152 14.82 -0.72 -16.39
C SER A 152 13.35 -0.78 -16.82
N GLN A 153 12.92 -1.92 -17.37
CA GLN A 153 11.52 -2.14 -17.77
C GLN A 153 10.56 -2.12 -16.57
N ARG A 154 10.98 -2.71 -15.44
CA ARG A 154 10.20 -2.68 -14.20
C ARG A 154 10.14 -1.27 -13.61
N LEU A 155 11.25 -0.53 -13.60
CA LEU A 155 11.27 0.86 -13.16
C LEU A 155 10.30 1.72 -14.00
N TRP A 156 10.33 1.58 -15.32
CA TRP A 156 9.37 2.23 -16.22
C TRP A 156 7.93 1.88 -15.85
N SER A 157 7.66 0.59 -15.63
CA SER A 157 6.32 0.09 -15.29
C SER A 157 5.83 0.60 -13.93
N ILE A 158 6.73 0.74 -12.95
CA ILE A 158 6.41 1.31 -11.62
C ILE A 158 6.00 2.76 -11.76
N VAL A 159 6.78 3.56 -12.48
CA VAL A 159 6.54 5.01 -12.59
C VAL A 159 5.30 5.30 -13.44
N PHE A 160 5.18 4.71 -14.62
CA PHE A 160 4.14 5.11 -15.57
C PHE A 160 2.86 4.28 -15.50
N ASN A 161 2.95 3.01 -15.12
CA ASN A 161 1.81 2.09 -15.16
C ASN A 161 1.30 1.67 -13.76
N MET A 162 1.94 2.15 -12.68
CA MET A 162 1.74 1.65 -11.32
C MET A 162 1.72 0.10 -11.28
N SER A 163 2.69 -0.52 -11.93
CA SER A 163 2.87 -1.97 -12.04
C SER A 163 4.35 -2.36 -11.94
N GLY A 164 4.72 -3.62 -12.17
CA GLY A 164 6.13 -4.04 -12.15
C GLY A 164 6.80 -4.07 -10.77
N TYR A 165 6.03 -3.83 -9.70
CA TYR A 165 6.45 -4.04 -8.32
C TYR A 165 6.74 -5.53 -8.05
N ASP A 166 7.52 -5.81 -7.01
CA ASP A 166 7.89 -7.18 -6.60
C ASP A 166 6.66 -8.02 -6.27
N GLU A 167 6.48 -9.15 -6.96
CA GLU A 167 5.28 -9.96 -6.85
C GLU A 167 5.13 -10.63 -5.48
N PHE A 168 6.23 -10.91 -4.78
CA PHE A 168 6.24 -11.70 -3.54
C PHE A 168 6.22 -10.81 -2.29
N LEU A 169 6.96 -9.70 -2.30
CA LEU A 169 7.09 -8.78 -1.18
C LEU A 169 6.10 -7.61 -1.26
N ALA A 170 5.77 -7.20 -2.49
CA ALA A 170 4.82 -6.13 -2.77
C ALA A 170 3.54 -6.64 -3.46
N GLY A 171 3.24 -7.95 -3.36
CA GLY A 171 2.09 -8.59 -4.01
C GLY A 171 0.74 -7.90 -3.79
N ALA A 172 0.55 -7.21 -2.66
CA ALA A 172 -0.66 -6.44 -2.34
C ALA A 172 -0.75 -5.06 -3.04
N PHE A 173 0.32 -4.58 -3.69
CA PHE A 173 0.45 -3.20 -4.15
C PHE A 173 -0.50 -2.83 -5.29
N TRP A 174 -1.09 -3.81 -5.98
CA TRP A 174 -2.17 -3.56 -6.94
C TRP A 174 -3.30 -2.72 -6.33
N PHE A 175 -3.53 -2.80 -5.01
CA PHE A 175 -4.56 -2.03 -4.31
C PHE A 175 -4.33 -0.52 -4.44
N PHE A 176 -3.07 -0.05 -4.43
CA PHE A 176 -2.76 1.37 -4.60
C PHE A 176 -3.20 1.86 -5.98
N ARG A 177 -2.86 1.11 -7.04
CA ARG A 177 -3.28 1.41 -8.42
C ARG A 177 -4.80 1.35 -8.54
N ALA A 178 -5.41 0.25 -8.08
CA ALA A 178 -6.83 0.01 -8.18
C ALA A 178 -7.62 1.15 -7.50
N LEU A 179 -7.24 1.51 -6.28
CA LEU A 179 -7.87 2.60 -5.54
C LEU A 179 -7.60 3.96 -6.19
N PHE A 180 -6.39 4.21 -6.70
CA PHE A 180 -6.04 5.47 -7.37
C PHE A 180 -6.90 5.69 -8.61
N ILE A 181 -6.84 4.76 -9.57
CA ILE A 181 -7.58 4.83 -10.83
C ILE A 181 -9.09 4.81 -10.57
N GLY A 182 -9.57 3.87 -9.76
CA GLY A 182 -11.00 3.75 -9.44
C GLY A 182 -11.56 4.99 -8.74
N SER A 183 -10.78 5.65 -7.88
CA SER A 183 -11.22 6.88 -7.21
C SER A 183 -11.32 8.10 -8.13
N ILE A 184 -10.50 8.14 -9.18
CA ILE A 184 -10.57 9.16 -10.24
C ILE A 184 -11.76 8.83 -11.16
N ALA A 185 -11.92 7.57 -11.56
CA ALA A 185 -13.06 7.13 -12.37
C ALA A 185 -14.39 7.43 -11.68
N PHE A 186 -14.50 7.18 -10.36
CA PHE A 186 -15.67 7.53 -9.57
C PHE A 186 -15.98 9.04 -9.62
N LEU A 187 -14.95 9.91 -9.47
CA LEU A 187 -15.12 11.36 -9.57
C LEU A 187 -15.60 11.77 -10.97
N LEU A 188 -15.00 11.22 -12.03
CA LEU A 188 -15.36 11.52 -13.42
C LEU A 188 -16.80 11.10 -13.73
N LEU A 189 -17.18 9.87 -13.38
CA LEU A 189 -18.55 9.38 -13.55
C LEU A 189 -19.56 10.25 -12.79
N TYR A 190 -19.23 10.66 -11.56
CA TYR A 190 -20.08 11.56 -10.80
C TYR A 190 -20.26 12.92 -11.52
N LYS A 191 -19.19 13.52 -12.03
CA LYS A 191 -19.28 14.79 -12.79
C LYS A 191 -20.10 14.63 -14.06
N ILE A 192 -19.93 13.53 -14.79
CA ILE A 192 -20.72 13.23 -16.00
C ILE A 192 -22.20 13.11 -15.66
N CYS A 193 -22.56 12.38 -14.59
CA CYS A 193 -23.94 12.27 -14.13
C CYS A 193 -24.52 13.64 -13.78
N VAL A 194 -23.82 14.44 -12.96
CA VAL A 194 -24.28 15.79 -12.58
C VAL A 194 -24.47 16.68 -13.81
N TRP A 195 -23.49 16.71 -14.70
CA TRP A 195 -23.56 17.49 -15.94
C TRP A 195 -24.78 17.09 -16.79
N PHE A 196 -25.04 15.78 -16.93
CA PHE A 196 -26.18 15.28 -17.69
C PHE A 196 -27.52 15.70 -17.07
N PHE A 197 -27.67 15.65 -15.74
CA PHE A 197 -28.90 16.08 -15.07
C PHE A 197 -29.11 17.60 -15.14
N VAL A 198 -28.06 18.39 -14.87
CA VAL A 198 -28.10 19.85 -14.95
C VAL A 198 -28.46 20.31 -16.37
N LYS A 199 -27.87 19.71 -17.40
CA LYS A 199 -28.20 20.01 -18.80
C LYS A 199 -29.68 19.78 -19.14
N ASN A 200 -30.30 18.79 -18.49
CA ASN A 200 -31.71 18.45 -18.67
C ASN A 200 -32.65 19.19 -17.70
N GLY A 201 -32.16 20.22 -16.99
CA GLY A 201 -32.95 21.00 -16.04
C GLY A 201 -33.44 20.21 -14.81
N LYS A 202 -32.78 19.09 -14.48
CA LYS A 202 -33.16 18.22 -13.36
C LYS A 202 -32.09 18.26 -12.27
N GLU A 203 -32.52 18.30 -11.02
CA GLU A 203 -31.65 18.05 -9.88
C GLU A 203 -31.80 16.59 -9.43
N ALA A 204 -30.77 15.77 -9.68
CA ALA A 204 -30.77 14.39 -9.23
C ALA A 204 -30.34 14.28 -7.76
N SER A 205 -31.07 13.48 -6.99
CA SER A 205 -30.66 13.13 -5.63
C SER A 205 -29.27 12.46 -5.64
N LYS A 206 -28.45 12.79 -4.64
CA LYS A 206 -27.13 12.18 -4.43
C LYS A 206 -27.22 10.65 -4.34
N PHE A 207 -28.28 10.14 -3.72
CA PHE A 207 -28.54 8.70 -3.64
C PHE A 207 -28.73 8.08 -5.02
N PHE A 208 -29.50 8.75 -5.88
CA PHE A 208 -29.77 8.30 -7.24
C PHE A 208 -28.51 8.30 -8.12
N ILE A 209 -27.68 9.34 -8.03
CA ILE A 209 -26.38 9.39 -8.73
C ILE A 209 -25.48 8.23 -8.28
N GLY A 210 -25.40 7.96 -6.96
CA GLY A 210 -24.69 6.80 -6.44
C GLY A 210 -25.19 5.48 -7.02
N GLY A 211 -26.51 5.32 -7.11
CA GLY A 211 -27.14 4.14 -7.73
C GLY A 211 -26.82 3.98 -9.22
N ILE A 212 -26.79 5.08 -9.99
CA ILE A 212 -26.39 5.05 -11.40
C ILE A 212 -24.93 4.59 -11.55
N ILE A 213 -24.02 5.16 -10.76
CA ILE A 213 -22.59 4.78 -10.81
C ILE A 213 -22.42 3.30 -10.44
N LEU A 214 -23.14 2.82 -9.43
CA LEU A 214 -23.17 1.41 -9.05
C LEU A 214 -23.63 0.54 -10.24
N GLY A 215 -24.76 0.88 -10.86
CA GLY A 215 -25.29 0.15 -12.02
C GLY A 215 -24.30 0.13 -13.20
N ILE A 216 -23.72 1.28 -13.56
CA ILE A 216 -22.71 1.38 -14.63
C ILE A 216 -21.50 0.49 -14.31
N SER A 217 -20.99 0.53 -13.08
CA SER A 217 -19.82 -0.26 -12.70
C SER A 217 -20.09 -1.78 -12.74
N LEU A 218 -21.28 -2.22 -12.35
CA LEU A 218 -21.69 -3.63 -12.44
C LEU A 218 -21.87 -4.07 -13.89
N LEU A 219 -22.49 -3.25 -14.74
CA LEU A 219 -22.63 -3.55 -16.17
C LEU A 219 -21.26 -3.62 -16.86
N MET A 220 -20.36 -2.69 -16.54
CA MET A 220 -18.99 -2.69 -17.07
C MET A 220 -18.21 -3.92 -16.61
N ALA A 221 -18.32 -4.31 -15.34
CA ALA A 221 -17.67 -5.53 -14.84
C ALA A 221 -18.23 -6.79 -15.51
N THR A 222 -19.55 -6.89 -15.66
CA THR A 222 -20.21 -7.98 -16.40
C THR A 222 -19.70 -8.06 -17.84
N TRP A 223 -19.60 -6.93 -18.54
CA TRP A 223 -19.10 -6.89 -19.92
C TRP A 223 -17.64 -7.32 -20.02
N LEU A 224 -16.78 -6.88 -19.10
CA LEU A 224 -15.38 -7.30 -19.05
C LEU A 224 -15.25 -8.82 -18.88
N ILE A 225 -16.07 -9.42 -18.00
CA ILE A 225 -16.00 -10.85 -17.69
C ILE A 225 -16.57 -11.68 -18.84
N LEU A 226 -17.81 -11.40 -19.28
CA LEU A 226 -18.50 -12.19 -20.30
C LEU A 226 -17.84 -12.05 -21.68
N GLY A 227 -17.29 -10.87 -21.99
CA GLY A 227 -16.55 -10.63 -23.22
C GLY A 227 -15.07 -11.05 -23.15
N ASN A 228 -14.58 -11.51 -21.99
CA ASN A 228 -13.15 -11.76 -21.73
C ASN A 228 -12.26 -10.57 -22.14
N LEU A 229 -12.76 -9.36 -21.92
CA LEU A 229 -12.13 -8.10 -22.33
C LEU A 229 -11.17 -7.61 -21.24
N LYS A 230 -10.21 -6.79 -21.66
CA LYS A 230 -9.25 -6.13 -20.79
C LYS A 230 -9.21 -4.65 -21.13
N ILE A 231 -9.20 -3.79 -20.11
CA ILE A 231 -8.95 -2.37 -20.31
C ILE A 231 -7.48 -2.19 -20.71
N THR A 232 -7.24 -1.71 -21.93
CA THR A 232 -5.89 -1.49 -22.46
C THR A 232 -5.15 -0.44 -21.61
N GLY A 233 -3.84 -0.66 -21.41
CA GLY A 233 -3.02 0.22 -20.57
C GLY A 233 -3.14 -0.02 -19.05
N ILE A 234 -4.12 -0.80 -18.57
CA ILE A 234 -4.24 -1.16 -17.15
C ILE A 234 -3.68 -2.56 -16.91
N SER A 235 -2.64 -2.63 -16.09
CA SER A 235 -2.06 -3.91 -15.68
C SER A 235 -3.12 -4.79 -14.99
N GLN A 236 -3.11 -6.09 -15.33
CA GLN A 236 -4.11 -7.07 -14.88
C GLN A 236 -5.55 -6.87 -15.41
N GLY A 237 -5.75 -5.99 -16.40
CA GLY A 237 -6.97 -5.97 -17.22
C GLY A 237 -8.12 -5.09 -16.73
N GLY A 238 -7.97 -4.36 -15.63
CA GLY A 238 -8.91 -3.30 -15.24
C GLY A 238 -10.12 -3.72 -14.40
N TYR A 239 -10.34 -5.01 -14.18
CA TYR A 239 -11.48 -5.50 -13.39
C TYR A 239 -11.49 -4.94 -11.95
N ARG A 240 -10.32 -4.94 -11.29
CA ARG A 240 -10.17 -4.46 -9.91
C ARG A 240 -10.50 -2.98 -9.78
N GLU A 241 -10.08 -2.18 -10.75
CA GLU A 241 -10.35 -0.74 -10.85
C GLU A 241 -11.86 -0.48 -11.00
N VAL A 242 -12.58 -1.29 -11.80
CA VAL A 242 -14.04 -1.21 -11.92
C VAL A 242 -14.73 -1.60 -10.60
N MET A 243 -14.26 -2.65 -9.93
CA MET A 243 -14.78 -3.05 -8.62
C MET A 243 -14.56 -1.99 -7.54
N VAL A 244 -13.47 -1.23 -7.62
CA VAL A 244 -13.26 -0.05 -6.74
C VAL A 244 -14.37 0.98 -6.94
N VAL A 245 -14.75 1.28 -8.18
CA VAL A 245 -15.88 2.19 -8.47
C VAL A 245 -17.17 1.65 -7.86
N CYS A 246 -17.44 0.35 -8.03
CA CYS A 246 -18.61 -0.34 -7.46
C CYS A 246 -18.66 -0.20 -5.93
N PHE A 247 -17.59 -0.57 -5.22
CA PHE A 247 -17.55 -0.49 -3.76
C PHE A 247 -17.54 0.95 -3.24
N MET A 248 -16.91 1.87 -3.95
CA MET A 248 -17.02 3.30 -3.63
C MET A 248 -18.46 3.81 -3.78
N ALA A 249 -19.19 3.36 -4.80
CA ALA A 249 -20.61 3.69 -4.97
C ALA A 249 -21.45 3.13 -3.80
N ILE A 250 -21.23 1.88 -3.41
CA ILE A 250 -21.88 1.27 -2.22
C ILE A 250 -21.61 2.11 -0.97
N GLY A 251 -20.35 2.47 -0.70
CA GLY A 251 -19.99 3.29 0.45
C GLY A 251 -20.57 4.70 0.42
N TYR A 252 -20.65 5.30 -0.76
CA TYR A 252 -21.27 6.60 -0.94
C TYR A 252 -22.79 6.53 -0.69
N ILE A 253 -23.49 5.55 -1.26
CA ILE A 253 -24.92 5.30 -1.01
C ILE A 253 -25.16 5.07 0.49
N PHE A 254 -24.35 4.23 1.13
CA PHE A 254 -24.44 3.95 2.56
C PHE A 254 -24.32 5.22 3.41
N ARG A 255 -23.41 6.13 3.05
CA ARG A 255 -23.29 7.44 3.70
C ARG A 255 -24.57 8.27 3.61
N GLN A 256 -25.26 8.20 2.47
CA GLN A 256 -26.51 8.94 2.26
C GLN A 256 -27.70 8.30 3.00
N ALA A 257 -27.65 6.99 3.21
CA ALA A 257 -28.68 6.25 3.94
C ALA A 257 -28.52 6.36 5.48
N ILE A 258 -27.32 6.58 5.98
CA ILE A 258 -27.05 6.74 7.41
C ILE A 258 -27.18 8.21 7.80
N ASP A 259 -28.31 8.53 8.39
CA ASP A 259 -28.53 9.80 9.06
C ASP A 259 -28.34 9.69 10.59
N LYS A 260 -28.44 10.83 11.27
CA LYS A 260 -28.32 10.90 12.73
C LYS A 260 -29.42 10.10 13.44
N ALA A 261 -30.64 10.11 12.90
CA ALA A 261 -31.77 9.38 13.46
C ALA A 261 -31.54 7.87 13.44
N TRP A 262 -30.93 7.35 12.38
CA TRP A 262 -30.59 5.95 12.24
C TRP A 262 -29.44 5.55 13.17
N LEU A 263 -28.43 6.42 13.36
CA LEU A 263 -27.39 6.21 14.38
C LEU A 263 -27.98 6.18 15.79
N ASP A 264 -28.93 7.07 16.10
CA ASP A 264 -29.62 7.10 17.38
C ASP A 264 -30.48 5.83 17.58
N LYS A 265 -31.14 5.36 16.52
CA LYS A 265 -31.85 4.08 16.52
C LYS A 265 -30.92 2.90 16.80
N ILE A 266 -29.73 2.85 16.19
CA ILE A 266 -28.70 1.85 16.52
C ILE A 266 -28.34 1.89 17.99
N GLN A 267 -28.23 3.09 18.57
CA GLN A 267 -27.86 3.21 19.97
C GLN A 267 -28.93 2.70 20.91
N LYS A 268 -30.22 2.82 20.55
CA LYS A 268 -31.37 2.38 21.35
C LYS A 268 -31.70 0.89 21.15
N GLU A 269 -31.74 0.40 19.91
CA GLU A 269 -32.18 -0.96 19.54
C GLU A 269 -31.01 -1.94 19.30
N ARG A 270 -29.93 -1.84 20.08
CA ARG A 270 -28.64 -2.51 19.81
C ARG A 270 -28.78 -4.02 19.55
N PHE A 271 -29.49 -4.72 20.42
CA PHE A 271 -29.65 -6.17 20.32
C PHE A 271 -30.48 -6.56 19.09
N GLY A 272 -31.56 -5.83 18.82
CA GLY A 272 -32.39 -6.04 17.63
C GLY A 272 -31.65 -5.81 16.32
N ILE A 273 -30.75 -4.83 16.26
CA ILE A 273 -29.97 -4.50 15.06
C ILE A 273 -28.82 -5.49 14.82
N ILE A 274 -28.19 -5.98 15.90
CA ILE A 274 -27.21 -7.07 15.80
C ILE A 274 -27.88 -8.32 15.19
N LEU A 275 -29.08 -8.69 15.67
CA LEU A 275 -29.80 -9.84 15.12
C LEU A 275 -30.35 -9.60 13.71
N LYS A 276 -30.85 -8.40 13.40
CA LYS A 276 -31.46 -8.12 12.08
C LYS A 276 -30.44 -7.92 10.96
N ILE A 277 -29.23 -7.47 11.28
CA ILE A 277 -28.23 -7.11 10.25
C ILE A 277 -26.96 -7.96 10.37
N CYS A 278 -26.39 -8.11 11.56
CA CYS A 278 -25.13 -8.84 11.71
C CYS A 278 -25.32 -10.35 11.52
N LEU A 279 -26.43 -10.94 11.98
CA LEU A 279 -26.68 -12.37 11.80
C LEU A 279 -26.88 -12.74 10.31
N PRO A 280 -27.74 -12.07 9.52
CA PRO A 280 -27.82 -12.34 8.08
C PRO A 280 -26.50 -12.07 7.35
N ALA A 281 -25.77 -11.01 7.71
CA ALA A 281 -24.46 -10.72 7.12
C ALA A 281 -23.44 -11.82 7.42
N PHE A 282 -23.41 -12.32 8.66
CA PHE A 282 -22.53 -13.42 9.06
C PHE A 282 -22.91 -14.71 8.33
N LEU A 283 -24.20 -15.06 8.27
CA LEU A 283 -24.68 -16.23 7.53
C LEU A 283 -24.33 -16.14 6.04
N LEU A 284 -24.50 -14.95 5.43
CA LEU A 284 -24.14 -14.72 4.03
C LEU A 284 -22.64 -14.92 3.78
N LEU A 285 -21.77 -14.52 4.71
CA LEU A 285 -20.33 -14.76 4.60
C LEU A 285 -19.95 -16.24 4.73
N ILE A 286 -20.61 -16.96 5.65
CA ILE A 286 -20.40 -18.41 5.82
C ILE A 286 -20.89 -19.15 4.57
N LEU A 287 -22.13 -18.92 4.15
CA LEU A 287 -22.70 -19.54 2.95
C LEU A 287 -21.91 -19.15 1.69
N GLY A 288 -21.53 -17.87 1.57
CA GLY A 288 -20.66 -17.38 0.50
C GLY A 288 -19.30 -18.08 0.47
N SER A 289 -18.71 -18.40 1.63
CA SER A 289 -17.43 -19.11 1.70
C SER A 289 -17.49 -20.56 1.22
N ILE A 290 -18.66 -21.18 1.34
CA ILE A 290 -18.89 -22.58 1.01
C ILE A 290 -19.35 -22.73 -0.44
N PHE A 291 -20.33 -21.92 -0.85
CA PHE A 291 -21.01 -22.07 -2.14
C PHE A 291 -20.47 -21.14 -3.23
N PHE A 292 -20.00 -19.95 -2.86
CA PHE A 292 -19.67 -18.87 -3.82
C PHE A 292 -18.38 -18.12 -3.44
N PRO A 293 -17.24 -18.83 -3.26
CA PRO A 293 -16.01 -18.21 -2.76
C PRO A 293 -15.58 -17.07 -3.69
N SER A 294 -15.61 -15.86 -3.16
CA SER A 294 -15.25 -14.64 -3.89
C SER A 294 -14.06 -13.95 -3.26
N SER A 295 -13.30 -13.25 -4.11
CA SER A 295 -12.16 -12.44 -3.70
C SER A 295 -11.90 -11.34 -4.73
N MET A 296 -11.11 -10.33 -4.35
CA MET A 296 -10.62 -9.31 -5.27
C MET A 296 -9.49 -9.83 -6.19
N THR A 297 -9.69 -10.99 -6.81
CA THR A 297 -8.82 -11.50 -7.88
C THR A 297 -8.88 -10.59 -9.11
N TYR A 298 -7.88 -10.66 -9.98
CA TYR A 298 -7.87 -9.90 -11.23
C TYR A 298 -8.61 -10.61 -12.38
N ARG A 299 -8.89 -11.90 -12.22
CA ARG A 299 -9.66 -12.72 -13.16
C ARG A 299 -10.70 -13.54 -12.38
N PRO A 300 -11.82 -12.94 -11.99
CA PRO A 300 -12.91 -13.68 -11.37
C PRO A 300 -13.64 -14.51 -12.43
N ASP A 301 -14.31 -15.56 -11.97
CA ASP A 301 -15.43 -16.15 -12.69
C ASP A 301 -16.69 -15.29 -12.50
N PHE A 302 -17.74 -15.56 -13.30
CA PHE A 302 -18.96 -14.76 -13.24
C PHE A 302 -19.65 -14.84 -11.87
N LEU A 303 -19.66 -16.02 -11.24
CA LEU A 303 -20.31 -16.24 -9.96
C LEU A 303 -19.53 -15.59 -8.81
N GLY A 304 -18.19 -15.71 -8.81
CA GLY A 304 -17.32 -15.01 -7.86
C GLY A 304 -17.40 -13.49 -8.00
N PHE A 305 -17.55 -12.96 -9.22
CA PHE A 305 -17.84 -11.53 -9.41
C PHE A 305 -19.20 -11.14 -8.83
N LEU A 306 -20.26 -11.90 -9.14
CA LEU A 306 -21.61 -11.54 -8.75
C LEU A 306 -21.79 -11.60 -7.23
N SER A 307 -21.15 -12.56 -6.55
CA SER A 307 -21.24 -12.70 -5.10
C SER A 307 -20.45 -11.62 -4.33
N LEU A 308 -19.35 -11.11 -4.91
CA LEU A 308 -18.39 -10.22 -4.25
C LEU A 308 -19.01 -8.90 -3.70
N PRO A 309 -19.88 -8.16 -4.43
CA PRO A 309 -20.56 -6.98 -3.86
C PRO A 309 -21.39 -7.30 -2.61
N PHE A 310 -22.08 -8.44 -2.59
CA PHE A 310 -22.94 -8.83 -1.48
C PHE A 310 -22.14 -9.25 -0.26
N THR A 311 -21.13 -10.11 -0.46
CA THR A 311 -20.26 -10.60 0.62
C THR A 311 -19.36 -9.46 1.14
N GLY A 312 -18.87 -8.60 0.26
CA GLY A 312 -18.13 -7.39 0.62
C GLY A 312 -18.93 -6.40 1.46
N LEU A 313 -20.20 -6.14 1.08
CA LEU A 313 -21.11 -5.31 1.88
C LEU A 313 -21.44 -5.97 3.23
N ALA A 314 -21.70 -7.28 3.26
CA ALA A 314 -21.99 -8.02 4.48
C ALA A 314 -20.84 -7.92 5.49
N GLY A 315 -19.59 -8.16 5.04
CA GLY A 315 -18.42 -8.02 5.90
C GLY A 315 -18.19 -6.58 6.36
N PHE A 316 -18.42 -5.59 5.50
CA PHE A 316 -18.39 -4.18 5.91
C PHE A 316 -19.40 -3.86 7.00
N LEU A 317 -20.66 -4.29 6.86
CA LEU A 317 -21.69 -4.08 7.88
C LEU A 317 -21.27 -4.73 9.20
N LEU A 318 -20.84 -6.00 9.16
CA LEU A 318 -20.40 -6.72 10.36
C LEU A 318 -19.28 -5.98 11.09
N LEU A 319 -18.22 -5.58 10.37
CA LEU A 319 -17.10 -4.84 10.96
C LEU A 319 -17.51 -3.45 11.45
N TYR A 320 -18.37 -2.74 10.71
CA TYR A 320 -18.85 -1.41 11.08
C TYR A 320 -19.65 -1.45 12.38
N TYR A 321 -20.62 -2.35 12.51
CA TYR A 321 -21.41 -2.50 13.73
C TYR A 321 -20.58 -2.99 14.91
N PHE A 322 -19.66 -3.92 14.66
CA PHE A 322 -18.73 -4.36 15.69
C PHE A 322 -17.82 -3.21 16.17
N SER A 323 -17.44 -2.30 15.26
CA SER A 323 -16.69 -1.09 15.60
C SER A 323 -17.49 -0.12 16.47
N ILE A 324 -18.79 0.06 16.19
CA ILE A 324 -19.69 0.87 17.04
C ILE A 324 -19.78 0.29 18.45
N TRP A 325 -19.84 -1.05 18.56
CA TRP A 325 -19.87 -1.75 19.83
C TRP A 325 -18.55 -1.59 20.61
N LEU A 326 -17.41 -1.79 19.95
CA LEU A 326 -16.08 -1.64 20.54
C LEU A 326 -15.78 -0.20 20.99
N ARG A 327 -16.27 0.82 20.26
CA ARG A 327 -16.05 2.24 20.57
C ARG A 327 -16.44 2.61 22.01
N LYS A 328 -17.47 1.96 22.55
CA LYS A 328 -18.05 2.27 23.88
C LYS A 328 -17.21 1.77 25.05
N LYS A 329 -16.24 0.89 24.80
CA LYS A 329 -15.40 0.33 25.86
C LYS A 329 -14.08 1.11 25.96
N GLU A 330 -13.79 1.63 27.14
CA GLU A 330 -12.54 2.32 27.46
C GLU A 330 -11.45 1.28 27.82
N HIS A 331 -10.80 0.68 26.84
CA HIS A 331 -9.72 -0.30 27.07
C HIS A 331 -8.49 -0.11 26.17
N ILE A 332 -7.36 -0.69 26.58
CA ILE A 332 -6.10 -0.70 25.83
C ILE A 332 -6.30 -1.19 24.39
N LEU A 333 -7.16 -2.20 24.19
CA LEU A 333 -7.48 -2.76 22.89
C LEU A 333 -8.08 -1.72 21.94
N LYS A 334 -8.96 -0.84 22.41
CA LYS A 334 -9.53 0.26 21.62
C LYS A 334 -8.42 1.20 21.13
N ARG A 335 -7.46 1.57 22.01
CA ARG A 335 -6.34 2.45 21.65
C ARG A 335 -5.43 1.81 20.60
N ILE A 336 -5.12 0.52 20.75
CA ILE A 336 -4.34 -0.25 19.78
C ILE A 336 -5.06 -0.29 18.42
N LEU A 337 -6.36 -0.60 18.43
CA LEU A 337 -7.17 -0.65 17.20
C LEU A 337 -7.24 0.73 16.52
N ILE A 338 -7.42 1.81 17.28
CA ILE A 338 -7.41 3.17 16.70
C ILE A 338 -6.05 3.45 16.03
N TYR A 339 -4.95 3.19 16.74
CA TYR A 339 -3.61 3.40 16.20
C TYR A 339 -3.34 2.56 14.95
N LEU A 340 -3.71 1.28 14.96
CA LEU A 340 -3.62 0.38 13.81
C LEU A 340 -4.45 0.92 12.64
N GLY A 341 -5.69 1.35 12.90
CA GLY A 341 -6.63 1.91 11.92
C GLY A 341 -6.18 3.22 11.27
N GLU A 342 -5.29 3.96 11.93
CA GLU A 342 -4.68 5.18 11.40
C GLU A 342 -3.40 4.92 10.62
N ASN A 343 -2.76 3.77 10.82
CA ASN A 343 -1.52 3.37 10.16
C ASN A 343 -1.70 2.17 9.21
N THR A 344 -2.93 1.87 8.76
CA THR A 344 -3.24 0.68 7.95
C THR A 344 -2.42 0.59 6.68
N LEU A 345 -2.08 1.72 6.04
CA LEU A 345 -1.33 1.73 4.78
C LEU A 345 0.07 1.11 4.92
N TYR A 346 0.72 1.29 6.07
CA TYR A 346 2.04 0.74 6.30
C TYR A 346 1.99 -0.76 6.59
N VAL A 347 1.01 -1.20 7.40
CA VAL A 347 0.78 -2.64 7.62
C VAL A 347 0.46 -3.30 6.28
N PHE A 348 -0.40 -2.68 5.48
CA PHE A 348 -0.74 -3.14 4.13
C PHE A 348 0.51 -3.27 3.24
N ALA A 349 1.42 -2.30 3.27
CA ALA A 349 2.63 -2.32 2.45
C ALA A 349 3.69 -3.34 2.90
N PHE A 350 3.79 -3.63 4.20
CA PHE A 350 4.95 -4.35 4.75
C PHE A 350 4.65 -5.68 5.42
N HIS A 351 3.39 -6.11 5.56
CA HIS A 351 3.08 -7.38 6.22
C HIS A 351 3.75 -8.59 5.55
N LEU A 352 3.82 -8.65 4.22
CA LEU A 352 4.50 -9.74 3.49
C LEU A 352 6.02 -9.73 3.73
N LEU A 353 6.63 -8.56 3.84
CA LEU A 353 8.04 -8.45 4.24
C LEU A 353 8.23 -8.90 5.69
N ALA A 354 7.33 -8.49 6.59
CA ALA A 354 7.37 -8.88 8.00
C ALA A 354 7.18 -10.39 8.18
N PHE A 355 6.42 -11.05 7.31
CA PHE A 355 6.30 -12.51 7.31
C PHE A 355 7.64 -13.22 7.10
N LYS A 356 8.60 -12.63 6.37
CA LYS A 356 9.92 -13.24 6.19
C LYS A 356 10.66 -13.43 7.52
N LEU A 357 10.42 -12.57 8.52
CA LEU A 357 10.96 -12.76 9.88
C LEU A 357 10.44 -14.04 10.54
N VAL A 358 9.15 -14.33 10.37
CA VAL A 358 8.53 -15.57 10.86
C VAL A 358 8.94 -16.76 10.00
N GLY A 359 9.16 -16.55 8.70
CA GLY A 359 9.72 -17.56 7.80
C GLY A 359 11.08 -18.05 8.26
N ILE A 360 11.98 -17.13 8.63
CA ILE A 360 13.29 -17.45 9.22
C ILE A 360 13.10 -18.30 10.49
N LEU A 361 12.24 -17.87 11.42
CA LEU A 361 11.95 -18.61 12.64
C LEU A 361 11.46 -20.04 12.35
N LYS A 362 10.50 -20.17 11.42
CA LYS A 362 9.89 -21.44 11.05
C LYS A 362 10.92 -22.38 10.43
N VAL A 363 11.71 -21.90 9.48
CA VAL A 363 12.77 -22.68 8.82
C VAL A 363 13.81 -23.19 9.81
N ILE A 364 14.27 -22.34 10.74
CA ILE A 364 15.21 -22.77 11.79
C ILE A 364 14.56 -23.80 12.72
N SER A 365 13.32 -23.55 13.17
CA SER A 365 12.64 -24.44 14.14
C SER A 365 12.32 -25.83 13.60
N LEU A 366 12.06 -25.94 12.29
CA LEU A 366 11.69 -27.19 11.62
C LEU A 366 12.87 -27.81 10.86
N ASN A 367 14.07 -27.22 10.96
CA ASN A 367 15.28 -27.64 10.26
C ASN A 367 15.08 -27.81 8.75
N LEU A 368 14.41 -26.85 8.14
CA LEU A 368 14.10 -26.82 6.70
C LEU A 368 15.25 -26.19 5.90
N PRO A 369 15.33 -26.44 4.58
CA PRO A 369 16.24 -25.71 3.69
C PRO A 369 16.06 -24.19 3.81
N TRP A 370 17.18 -23.44 3.87
CA TRP A 370 17.19 -21.99 4.09
C TRP A 370 16.35 -21.25 3.04
N GLU A 371 16.40 -21.71 1.80
CA GLU A 371 15.71 -21.15 0.65
C GLU A 371 14.19 -21.23 0.79
N MET A 372 13.63 -22.05 1.70
CA MET A 372 12.18 -22.06 1.94
C MET A 372 11.66 -20.72 2.50
N ILE A 373 12.52 -19.86 3.05
CA ILE A 373 12.18 -18.46 3.42
C ILE A 373 11.63 -17.69 2.21
N GLY A 374 12.09 -18.04 0.99
CA GLY A 374 11.62 -17.47 -0.28
C GLY A 374 10.14 -17.67 -0.57
N GLY A 375 9.51 -18.67 0.04
CA GLY A 375 8.11 -19.03 -0.19
C GLY A 375 7.13 -17.86 -0.02
N HIS A 376 6.07 -17.87 -0.83
CA HIS A 376 5.04 -16.83 -0.82
C HIS A 376 3.63 -17.40 -0.59
N PRO A 377 2.79 -16.78 0.27
CA PRO A 377 3.10 -15.63 1.12
C PRO A 377 3.92 -15.98 2.37
N VAL A 378 3.94 -17.28 2.73
CA VAL A 378 4.62 -17.84 3.90
C VAL A 378 5.41 -19.09 3.50
N VAL A 379 6.18 -19.65 4.44
CA VAL A 379 6.76 -20.99 4.30
C VAL A 379 5.62 -22.02 4.30
N ILE A 380 5.42 -22.70 3.16
CA ILE A 380 4.25 -23.55 2.87
C ILE A 380 4.24 -24.84 3.70
N GLU A 381 5.40 -25.37 4.08
CA GLU A 381 5.52 -26.63 4.83
C GLU A 381 4.67 -26.61 6.11
N GLY A 382 3.67 -27.48 6.23
CA GLY A 382 2.76 -27.50 7.39
C GLY A 382 1.77 -26.33 7.51
N ALA A 383 1.70 -25.43 6.52
CA ALA A 383 0.75 -24.31 6.53
C ALA A 383 -0.71 -24.82 6.62
N GLY A 384 -1.54 -24.09 7.37
CA GLY A 384 -2.94 -24.47 7.64
C GLY A 384 -3.14 -25.49 8.75
N HIS A 385 -2.08 -26.22 9.16
CA HIS A 385 -2.12 -27.24 10.21
C HIS A 385 -1.24 -26.90 11.41
N ASP A 386 -0.19 -26.09 11.20
CA ASP A 386 0.64 -25.57 12.28
C ASP A 386 0.03 -24.32 12.96
N PHE A 387 0.60 -23.92 14.09
CA PHE A 387 0.21 -22.67 14.78
C PHE A 387 1.02 -21.45 14.30
N PHE A 388 1.91 -21.59 13.30
CA PHE A 388 2.75 -20.49 12.85
C PHE A 388 1.93 -19.36 12.22
N TRP A 389 0.76 -19.64 11.64
CA TRP A 389 -0.11 -18.59 11.08
C TRP A 389 -0.53 -17.52 12.12
N LEU A 390 -0.63 -17.88 13.41
CA LEU A 390 -0.86 -16.90 14.48
C LEU A 390 0.35 -15.98 14.68
N ILE A 391 1.56 -16.54 14.59
CA ILE A 391 2.81 -15.78 14.70
C ILE A 391 2.98 -14.88 13.48
N TYR A 392 2.72 -15.40 12.26
CA TYR A 392 2.66 -14.60 11.04
C TYR A 392 1.67 -13.45 11.19
N LEU A 393 0.45 -13.70 11.67
CA LEU A 393 -0.54 -12.66 11.90
C LEU A 393 -0.02 -11.56 12.85
N LEU A 394 0.51 -11.94 14.00
CA LEU A 394 1.01 -10.99 14.99
C LEU A 394 2.18 -10.16 14.44
N VAL A 395 3.20 -10.81 13.85
CA VAL A 395 4.38 -10.11 13.31
C VAL A 395 4.02 -9.28 12.07
N GLY A 396 3.12 -9.77 11.22
CA GLY A 396 2.63 -9.01 10.06
C GLY A 396 1.89 -7.73 10.43
N ILE A 397 1.22 -7.70 11.59
CA ILE A 397 0.55 -6.50 12.11
C ILE A 397 1.56 -5.61 12.85
N PHE A 398 2.23 -6.16 13.86
CA PHE A 398 3.02 -5.35 14.79
C PHE A 398 4.40 -5.00 14.26
N GLY A 399 5.01 -5.83 13.40
CA GLY A 399 6.31 -5.55 12.80
C GLY A 399 6.35 -4.20 12.07
N PRO A 400 5.46 -3.96 11.09
CA PRO A 400 5.36 -2.66 10.42
C PRO A 400 5.05 -1.50 11.38
N LEU A 401 4.22 -1.72 12.40
CA LEU A 401 3.88 -0.68 13.38
C LEU A 401 5.06 -0.28 14.27
N VAL A 402 5.82 -1.26 14.76
CA VAL A 402 7.03 -1.03 15.55
C VAL A 402 8.06 -0.27 14.72
N TRP A 403 8.21 -0.63 13.44
CA TRP A 403 9.09 0.09 12.52
C TRP A 403 8.71 1.57 12.39
N ILE A 404 7.42 1.87 12.14
CA ILE A 404 6.96 3.27 12.02
C ILE A 404 7.14 4.05 13.31
N TRP A 405 6.81 3.42 14.45
CA TRP A 405 6.97 4.05 15.76
C TRP A 405 8.43 4.40 16.02
N THR A 406 9.34 3.45 15.75
CA THR A 406 10.79 3.62 15.88
C THR A 406 11.27 4.71 14.94
N TYR A 407 10.87 4.64 13.66
CA TYR A 407 11.23 5.62 12.64
C TYR A 407 10.82 7.05 13.05
N ARG A 408 9.58 7.26 13.52
CA ARG A 408 9.11 8.59 13.98
C ARG A 408 9.87 9.08 15.21
N LYS A 409 10.25 8.17 16.10
CA LYS A 409 11.07 8.49 17.27
C LYS A 409 12.49 8.91 16.87
N LEU A 410 13.11 8.20 15.92
CA LEU A 410 14.41 8.57 15.35
C LEU A 410 14.34 9.89 14.59
N GLU A 411 13.29 10.10 13.80
CA GLU A 411 13.03 11.35 13.05
C GLU A 411 12.99 12.56 14.01
N SER A 412 12.26 12.42 15.12
CA SER A 412 12.19 13.44 16.18
C SER A 412 13.54 13.64 16.88
N TYR A 413 14.25 12.56 17.20
CA TYR A 413 15.52 12.61 17.93
C TYR A 413 16.66 13.23 17.12
N PHE A 414 16.79 12.86 15.84
CA PHE A 414 17.89 13.32 14.98
C PHE A 414 17.53 14.56 14.15
N GLY A 415 16.29 15.01 14.18
CA GLY A 415 15.84 16.20 13.45
C GLY A 415 15.92 16.08 11.92
N PHE A 416 16.25 14.91 11.36
CA PHE A 416 16.06 14.66 9.93
C PHE A 416 14.58 14.36 9.73
N THR A 417 13.88 15.16 8.93
CA THR A 417 12.54 14.81 8.48
C THR A 417 12.63 14.30 7.05
N LEU A 418 12.27 13.04 6.84
CA LEU A 418 12.23 12.39 5.51
C LEU A 418 10.87 12.70 4.83
N SER A 419 10.38 13.92 5.06
CA SER A 419 9.24 14.52 4.39
C SER A 419 9.58 14.74 2.93
N TYR A 420 8.59 14.60 2.04
CA TYR A 420 8.74 14.86 0.60
C TYR A 420 9.34 16.25 0.30
N SER A 421 9.00 17.27 1.10
CA SER A 421 9.57 18.62 1.00
C SER A 421 11.07 18.67 1.30
N ASN A 422 11.58 17.72 2.10
CA ASN A 422 12.98 17.63 2.48
C ASN A 422 13.77 16.61 1.64
N LEU A 423 13.11 15.61 1.05
CA LEU A 423 13.71 14.72 0.05
C LEU A 423 14.02 15.45 -1.28
N LEU A 424 13.21 16.46 -1.62
CA LEU A 424 13.49 17.43 -2.70
C LEU A 424 14.42 18.57 -2.25
N ASN A 425 14.90 18.57 -1.01
CA ASN A 425 15.90 19.54 -0.59
C ASN A 425 17.18 19.27 -1.39
N GLN A 426 17.56 20.24 -2.23
CA GLN A 426 18.74 20.14 -3.09
C GLN A 426 19.99 19.70 -2.33
N LYS A 427 20.09 19.99 -1.03
CA LYS A 427 21.20 19.52 -0.18
C LYS A 427 21.26 17.99 -0.05
N ILE A 428 20.14 17.29 0.18
CA ILE A 428 20.15 15.82 0.30
C ILE A 428 20.34 15.17 -1.06
N ILE A 429 19.71 15.71 -2.11
CA ILE A 429 19.96 15.26 -3.49
C ILE A 429 21.43 15.44 -3.83
N ASN A 430 22.03 16.60 -3.57
CA ASN A 430 23.45 16.84 -3.84
C ASN A 430 24.37 15.98 -2.98
N VAL A 431 24.01 15.67 -1.72
CA VAL A 431 24.80 14.76 -0.88
C VAL A 431 24.72 13.33 -1.41
N VAL A 432 23.52 12.81 -1.72
CA VAL A 432 23.36 11.47 -2.29
C VAL A 432 24.03 11.40 -3.65
N PHE A 433 23.80 12.36 -4.54
CA PHE A 433 24.39 12.40 -5.87
C PHE A 433 25.92 12.57 -5.80
N SER A 434 26.44 13.43 -4.92
CA SER A 434 27.89 13.58 -4.68
C SER A 434 28.51 12.31 -4.12
N THR A 435 27.83 11.63 -3.19
CA THR A 435 28.34 10.40 -2.56
C THR A 435 28.32 9.26 -3.56
N THR A 436 27.23 9.09 -4.31
CA THR A 436 27.12 8.10 -5.39
C THR A 436 28.13 8.38 -6.50
N PHE A 437 28.33 9.64 -6.89
CA PHE A 437 29.34 10.03 -7.89
C PHE A 437 30.76 9.77 -7.39
N LYS A 438 31.08 10.07 -6.12
CA LYS A 438 32.38 9.76 -5.51
C LYS A 438 32.63 8.25 -5.46
N VAL A 439 31.61 7.45 -5.14
CA VAL A 439 31.71 5.98 -5.14
C VAL A 439 31.94 5.46 -6.56
N LEU A 440 31.15 5.93 -7.54
CA LEU A 440 31.33 5.57 -8.95
C LEU A 440 32.72 5.97 -9.47
N TYR A 441 33.16 7.20 -9.19
CA TYR A 441 34.48 7.69 -9.55
C TYR A 441 35.60 6.87 -8.90
N PHE A 442 35.43 6.50 -7.63
CA PHE A 442 36.39 5.65 -6.93
C PHE A 442 36.47 4.26 -7.56
N ILE A 443 35.33 3.66 -7.91
CA ILE A 443 35.27 2.36 -8.58
C ILE A 443 35.93 2.45 -9.97
N THR A 444 35.62 3.46 -10.78
CA THR A 444 36.21 3.60 -12.13
C THR A 444 37.71 3.85 -12.06
N LEU A 445 38.20 4.67 -11.12
CA LEU A 445 39.62 4.92 -10.93
C LEU A 445 40.37 3.64 -10.50
N ARG A 446 39.75 2.83 -9.62
CA ARG A 446 40.34 1.58 -9.14
C ARG A 446 40.36 0.51 -10.24
N SER A 447 39.30 0.41 -11.03
CA SER A 447 39.24 -0.45 -12.21
C SER A 447 40.25 -0.04 -13.28
N TRP A 448 40.42 1.27 -13.53
CA TRP A 448 41.44 1.80 -14.44
C TRP A 448 42.85 1.45 -13.97
N ARG A 449 43.17 1.67 -12.69
CA ARG A 449 44.47 1.29 -12.11
C ARG A 449 44.72 -0.22 -12.23
N PHE A 450 43.70 -1.04 -11.96
CA PHE A 450 43.81 -2.49 -12.13
C PHE A 450 44.11 -2.88 -13.58
N LEU A 451 43.43 -2.26 -14.55
CA LEU A 451 43.69 -2.47 -15.98
C LEU A 451 45.10 -2.01 -16.38
N CYS A 452 45.59 -0.89 -15.87
CA CYS A 452 46.97 -0.44 -16.11
C CYS A 452 48.00 -1.42 -15.52
N THR A 453 47.77 -1.95 -14.32
CA THR A 453 48.65 -2.96 -13.71
C THR A 453 48.62 -4.26 -14.50
N LEU A 454 47.45 -4.69 -14.97
CA LEU A 454 47.30 -5.86 -15.83
C LEU A 454 48.07 -5.66 -17.15
N TYR A 455 47.90 -4.50 -17.78
CA TYR A 455 48.62 -4.14 -19.00
C TYR A 455 50.13 -4.12 -18.80
N MET A 456 50.63 -3.50 -17.71
CA MET A 456 52.06 -3.51 -17.39
C MET A 456 52.58 -4.91 -17.10
N GLY A 457 51.80 -5.76 -16.43
CA GLY A 457 52.15 -7.16 -16.18
C GLY A 457 52.27 -7.96 -17.48
N VAL A 458 51.33 -7.78 -18.41
CA VAL A 458 51.37 -8.39 -19.74
C VAL A 458 52.55 -7.87 -20.55
N TRP A 459 52.79 -6.57 -20.55
CA TRP A 459 53.94 -5.96 -21.22
C TRP A 459 55.27 -6.49 -20.69
N LEU A 460 55.44 -6.56 -19.37
CA LEU A 460 56.63 -7.09 -18.72
C LEU A 460 56.85 -8.56 -19.10
N PHE A 461 55.79 -9.37 -19.05
CA PHE A 461 55.84 -10.78 -19.47
C PHE A 461 56.33 -10.92 -20.91
N PHE A 462 55.73 -10.19 -21.86
CA PHE A 462 56.16 -10.24 -23.27
C PHE A 462 57.57 -9.68 -23.47
N SER A 463 57.94 -8.61 -22.77
CA SER A 463 59.29 -8.04 -22.86
C SER A 463 60.37 -9.00 -22.36
N ASN A 464 60.10 -9.70 -21.25
CA ASN A 464 60.99 -10.73 -20.71
C ASN A 464 61.05 -11.95 -21.61
N LEU A 465 59.94 -12.32 -22.25
CA LEU A 465 59.91 -13.43 -23.21
C LEU A 465 60.71 -13.10 -24.47
N VAL A 466 60.59 -11.88 -25.00
CA VAL A 466 61.41 -11.39 -26.12
C VAL A 466 62.88 -11.31 -25.73
N GLN A 467 63.21 -10.84 -24.53
CA GLN A 467 64.59 -10.79 -24.05
C GLN A 467 65.16 -12.20 -23.87
N GLY A 468 64.42 -13.12 -23.26
CA GLY A 468 64.83 -14.52 -23.14
C GLY A 468 65.05 -15.20 -24.50
N VAL A 469 64.21 -14.91 -25.50
CA VAL A 469 64.43 -15.38 -26.88
C VAL A 469 65.70 -14.77 -27.48
N LYS A 470 65.96 -13.47 -27.28
CA LYS A 470 67.19 -12.82 -27.74
C LYS A 470 68.44 -13.39 -27.06
N ASP A 471 68.37 -13.68 -25.77
CA ASP A 471 69.47 -14.25 -24.99
C ASP A 471 69.75 -15.70 -25.43
N ILE A 472 68.71 -16.49 -25.74
CA ILE A 472 68.85 -17.83 -26.34
C ILE A 472 69.50 -17.73 -27.73
N ILE A 473 69.05 -16.81 -28.58
CA ILE A 473 69.63 -16.59 -29.91
C ILE A 473 71.12 -16.21 -29.80
N LYS A 474 71.47 -15.33 -28.86
CA LYS A 474 72.84 -14.89 -28.60
C LYS A 474 73.72 -15.99 -27.99
N ALA A 475 73.15 -16.88 -27.17
CA ALA A 475 73.86 -18.07 -26.66
C ALA A 475 74.02 -19.18 -27.72
N SER A 476 73.23 -19.13 -28.79
CA SER A 476 73.29 -20.07 -29.92
C SER A 476 74.07 -19.55 -31.13
N SER A 477 74.56 -18.30 -31.12
CA SER A 477 75.40 -17.77 -32.19
C SER A 477 76.87 -18.12 -31.94
N PRO A 478 77.55 -18.83 -32.86
CA PRO A 478 78.96 -19.14 -32.73
C PRO A 478 79.78 -17.94 -33.21
N GLU A 479 80.12 -17.03 -32.30
CA GLU A 479 81.21 -16.07 -32.51
C GLU A 479 82.06 -16.05 -31.24
N ASP A 480 83.08 -16.90 -31.24
CA ASP A 480 84.44 -16.71 -30.71
C ASP A 480 85.12 -18.10 -30.55
N GLU A 481 85.55 -18.66 -31.70
CA GLU A 481 86.82 -19.37 -31.84
C GLU A 481 87.84 -18.39 -32.45
#